data_AF-A0A749CSN4-F1
#
_entry.id   AF-A0A749CSN4-F1
#
_cell.length_a   1.000
_cell.length_b   1.000
_cell.length_c   1.000
_cell.angle_alpha   90.00
_cell.angle_beta   90.00
_cell.angle_gamma   90.00
#
_symmetry.space_group_name_H-M   'P 1'
#
loop_
_entity.id
_entity.type
_entity.pdbx_description
1 polymer ?
#
loop_
_entity_poly.entity_id
_entity_poly.type
_entity_poly.pdbx_seq_one_letter_code
_entity_poly.pdbx_strand_id
1 'polypeptide(L)' 'VKPDLLISRQGVKLKFNDFQQTTQEHVWPQLNKEDLITTARKTWDERRGERGVRLVGLHVTLLDPQLERQLVLGL' A
#
# COMPACT_ATOMS: atom_id res chain seq x y z
N VAL A 1 14.90 -7.09 -3.57
CA VAL A 1 13.93 -6.28 -4.36
C VAL A 1 14.13 -6.67 -5.81
N LYS A 2 13.06 -7.01 -6.55
CA LYS A 2 13.21 -7.31 -7.98
C LYS A 2 13.79 -6.08 -8.68
N PRO A 3 14.80 -6.22 -9.54
CA PRO A 3 15.45 -5.06 -10.18
C PRO A 3 14.51 -4.29 -11.12
N ASP A 4 13.42 -4.92 -11.57
CA ASP A 4 12.38 -4.31 -12.41
C ASP A 4 11.39 -3.42 -11.64
N LEU A 5 11.40 -3.47 -10.30
CA LEU A 5 10.50 -2.76 -9.40
C LEU A 5 9.00 -3.03 -9.65
N LEU A 6 8.66 -4.15 -10.31
CA LEU A 6 7.28 -4.51 -10.62
C LEU A 6 6.51 -4.96 -9.38
N ILE A 7 5.33 -4.39 -9.21
CA ILE A 7 4.45 -4.58 -8.06
C ILE A 7 2.99 -4.60 -8.53
N SER A 8 2.08 -5.16 -7.73
CA SER A 8 0.65 -5.10 -8.02
C SER A 8 0.02 -3.81 -7.48
N ARG A 9 0.50 -3.35 -6.32
CA ARG A 9 -0.04 -2.20 -5.58
C ARG A 9 1.06 -1.49 -4.82
N GLN A 10 0.87 -0.20 -4.57
CA GLN A 10 1.68 0.55 -3.61
C GLN A 10 0.79 1.41 -2.72
N GLY A 11 1.33 1.80 -1.57
CA GLY A 11 0.54 2.56 -0.61
C GLY A 11 1.35 3.20 0.50
N VAL A 12 0.65 4.04 1.25
CA VAL A 12 1.16 4.78 2.40
C VAL A 12 0.37 4.41 3.63
N LYS A 13 1.07 4.30 4.76
CA LYS A 13 0.50 4.10 6.09
C LYS A 13 0.87 5.29 6.97
N LEU A 14 -0.12 5.92 7.58
CA LEU A 14 0.08 6.94 8.60
C LEU A 14 -0.38 6.38 9.95
N LYS A 15 0.50 6.40 10.94
CA LYS A 15 0.14 6.10 12.33
C LYS A 15 0.11 7.40 13.11
N PHE A 16 -0.97 7.60 13.86
CA PHE A 16 -1.25 8.81 14.60
C PHE A 16 -0.78 8.70 16.06
N ASN A 17 -0.72 9.83 16.75
CA ASN A 17 -0.29 9.95 18.15
C ASN A 17 -1.16 9.14 19.11
N ASP A 18 -2.46 9.00 18.81
CA ASP A 18 -3.43 8.15 19.51
C ASP A 18 -3.29 6.63 19.21
N PHE A 19 -2.21 6.24 18.52
CA PHE A 19 -1.92 4.87 18.07
C PHE A 19 -2.90 4.29 17.04
N GLN A 20 -3.88 5.06 16.56
CA GLN A 20 -4.66 4.67 15.39
C GLN A 20 -3.79 4.75 14.13
N GLN A 21 -4.19 4.04 13.08
CA GLN A 21 -3.51 4.11 11.79
C GLN A 21 -4.49 4.04 10.63
N THR A 22 -4.09 4.64 9.51
CA THR A 22 -4.77 4.49 8.23
C THR A 22 -3.76 4.01 7.20
N THR A 23 -4.21 3.18 6.28
CA THR A 23 -3.44 2.70 5.14
C THR A 23 -4.23 3.05 3.89
N GLN A 24 -3.56 3.64 2.90
CA GLN A 24 -4.13 3.87 1.58
C GLN A 24 -3.26 3.18 0.54
N GLU A 25 -3.89 2.41 -0.33
CA GLU A 25 -3.25 1.61 -1.36
C GLU A 25 -4.10 1.56 -2.63
N HIS A 26 -3.44 1.51 -3.77
CA HIS A 26 -4.08 1.37 -5.08
C HIS A 26 -3.20 0.56 -6.03
N VAL A 27 -3.82 0.11 -7.12
CA VAL A 27 -3.09 -0.60 -8.19
C VAL A 27 -2.09 0.36 -8.80
N TRP A 28 -0.84 -0.08 -8.86
CA TRP A 28 0.23 0.67 -9.50
C TRP A 28 1.30 -0.32 -9.97
N PRO A 29 1.70 -0.30 -11.26
CA PRO A 29 2.47 -1.41 -11.85
C PRO A 29 3.95 -1.43 -11.45
N GLN A 30 4.52 -0.30 -11.04
CA GLN A 30 5.94 -0.17 -10.74
C GLN A 30 6.17 0.82 -9.61
N LEU A 31 6.99 0.48 -8.61
CA LEU A 31 7.28 1.34 -7.47
C LEU A 31 7.61 2.78 -7.92
N ASN A 32 6.76 3.73 -7.52
CA ASN A 32 6.85 5.12 -7.96
C ASN A 32 6.77 6.08 -6.77
N LYS A 33 7.81 6.88 -6.60
CA LYS A 33 7.95 7.84 -5.50
C LYS A 33 6.94 8.99 -5.58
N GLU A 34 6.72 9.55 -6.77
CA GLU A 34 5.85 10.72 -6.95
C GLU A 34 4.38 10.38 -6.64
N ASP A 35 3.94 9.21 -7.09
CA ASP A 35 2.61 8.69 -6.76
C ASP A 35 2.49 8.41 -5.25
N LEU A 36 3.51 7.81 -4.61
CA LEU A 36 3.52 7.63 -3.16
C LEU A 36 3.43 8.97 -2.40
N ILE A 37 4.10 10.02 -2.86
CA ILE A 37 3.99 11.37 -2.27
C ILE A 37 2.58 11.92 -2.48
N THR A 38 2.00 11.74 -3.66
CA THR A 38 0.62 12.17 -3.96
C THR A 38 -0.39 11.47 -3.08
N THR A 39 -0.28 10.14 -2.93
CA THR A 39 -1.12 9.35 -2.03
C THR A 39 -0.91 9.73 -0.57
N ALA A 40 0.33 9.99 -0.16
CA ALA A 40 0.63 10.47 1.20
C ALA A 40 -0.05 11.81 1.47
N ARG A 41 0.03 12.75 0.51
CA ARG A 41 -0.58 14.07 0.64
C ARG A 41 -2.10 13.97 0.75
N LYS A 42 -2.73 13.19 -0.13
CA LYS A 42 -4.17 12.94 -0.08
C LYS A 42 -4.59 12.32 1.25
N THR A 43 -3.89 11.27 1.68
CA THR A 43 -4.18 10.58 2.95
C THR A 43 -4.00 11.49 4.15
N TRP A 44 -2.99 12.36 4.11
CA TRP A 44 -2.76 13.38 5.13
C TRP A 44 -3.95 14.34 5.22
N ASP A 45 -4.35 14.93 4.10
CA ASP A 45 -5.41 15.94 4.05
C ASP A 45 -6.78 15.33 4.44
N GLU A 46 -7.07 14.10 4.02
CA GLU A 46 -8.37 13.44 4.26
C GLU A 46 -8.49 12.75 5.62
N ARG A 47 -7.40 12.20 6.16
CA ARG A 47 -7.46 11.28 7.31
C ARG A 47 -6.80 11.80 8.56
N ARG A 48 -5.88 12.76 8.50
CA ARG A 48 -5.16 13.21 9.70
C ARG A 48 -6.08 13.90 10.70
N GLY A 49 -6.96 14.79 10.21
CA GLY A 49 -7.68 15.73 11.07
C GLY A 49 -6.68 16.52 11.92
N GLU A 50 -6.95 16.65 13.21
CA GLU A 50 -6.08 17.36 14.17
C GLU A 50 -4.97 16.49 14.75
N ARG A 51 -4.92 15.20 14.41
CA ARG A 51 -3.99 14.24 15.04
C ARG A 51 -2.54 14.47 14.61
N GLY A 52 -1.61 14.31 15.55
CA GLY A 52 -0.19 14.23 15.23
C GLY A 52 0.15 12.92 14.54
N VAL A 53 1.07 12.93 13.56
CA VAL A 53 1.59 11.70 12.93
C VAL A 53 2.88 11.30 13.62
N ARG A 54 2.99 10.05 14.04
CA ARG A 54 4.16 9.49 14.74
C ARG A 54 4.98 8.52 13.92
N LEU A 55 4.39 7.98 12.85
CA LEU A 55 5.07 7.08 11.92
C LEU A 55 4.46 7.23 10.53
N VAL A 56 5.33 7.18 9.53
CA VAL A 56 4.98 7.09 8.12
C VAL A 56 5.60 5.80 7.56
N GLY A 57 4.79 4.98 6.92
CA GLY A 57 5.23 3.73 6.28
C GLY A 57 4.92 3.75 4.80
N LEU A 58 5.89 3.37 3.97
CA LEU A 58 5.70 3.07 2.55
C LEU A 58 5.68 1.56 2.39
N HIS A 59 4.75 1.05 1.59
CA HIS A 59 4.64 -0.39 1.36
C HIS A 59 4.19 -0.67 -0.07
N VAL A 60 4.47 -1.89 -0.51
CA VAL A 60 4.06 -2.42 -1.80
C VAL A 60 3.48 -3.81 -1.61
N THR A 61 2.57 -4.17 -2.49
CA THR A 61 2.13 -5.56 -2.67
C THR A 61 2.79 -6.09 -3.92
N LEU A 62 3.47 -7.23 -3.81
CA LEU A 62 4.08 -7.88 -4.97
C LEU A 62 2.99 -8.48 -5.87
N LEU A 63 3.36 -8.79 -7.10
CA LEU A 63 2.47 -9.55 -7.99
C LEU A 63 2.16 -10.91 -7.37
N ASP A 64 0.89 -11.31 -7.41
CA ASP A 64 0.50 -12.65 -7.00
C ASP A 64 1.17 -13.69 -7.92
N PRO A 65 1.63 -14.83 -7.39
CA PRO A 65 2.06 -15.93 -8.22
C PRO A 65 0.89 -16.43 -9.06
N GLN A 66 1.18 -16.99 -10.24
CA GLN A 66 0.14 -17.65 -11.01
C GLN A 66 -0.45 -18.81 -10.21
N LEU A 67 -1.77 -18.84 -10.08
CA LEU A 67 -2.50 -19.96 -9.49
C LEU A 67 -2.73 -21.01 -10.57
N GLU A 68 -1.84 -22.00 -10.62
CA GLU A 68 -1.92 -23.09 -11.60
C GLU A 68 -2.79 -24.26 -11.12
N ARG A 69 -3.19 -24.27 -9.85
CA ARG A 69 -3.88 -25.40 -9.23
C ARG A 69 -5.40 -25.23 -9.30
N GLN A 70 -6.03 -25.93 -10.25
CA GLN A 70 -7.46 -26.21 -10.21
C GLN A 70 -7.75 -27.31 -9.17
N LEU A 71 -8.70 -27.06 -8.27
CA LEU A 71 -9.13 -28.08 -7.30
C LEU A 71 -10.07 -29.10 -7.95
N VAL A 72 -10.05 -30.33 -7.46
CA VAL A 72 -10.97 -31.41 -7.88
C VAL A 72 -12.25 -31.35 -7.04
N LEU A 73 -13.38 -31.76 -7.61
CA LEU A 73 -14.69 -31.67 -6.97
C LEU A 73 -14.89 -32.69 -5.82
N GLY A 74 -14.04 -33.71 -5.72
CA GLY A 74 -14.06 -34.69 -4.62
C GLY A 74 -15.34 -35.56 -4.58
N LEU A 75 -15.89 -35.88 -5.75
CA LEU A 75 -17.05 -36.77 -5.92
C LEU A 75 -16.67 -38.25 -5.81
#